data_AF-A0A5E4LUV0-F1
#
_entry.id   AF-A0A5E4LUV0-F1
#
_cell.length_a   1.000
_cell.length_b   1.000
_cell.length_c   1.000
_cell.angle_alpha   90.00
_cell.angle_beta   90.00
_cell.angle_gamma   90.00
#
_symmetry.space_group_name_H-M   'P 1'
#
loop_
_entity.id
_entity.type
_entity.pdbx_description
1 polymer ?
#
loop_
_entity_poly.entity_id
_entity_poly.type
_entity_poly.pdbx_seq_one_letter_code
_entity_poly.pdbx_strand_id
1 'polypeptide(L)'
;MKEKIFNGPPGSFSQYREDSKSTLGPFYSDWCYCIMGVLVGATFLIEAIFRVGPHTILTGTVSTGVLTPGMKLSLIEKTLEVGKIESTGRQLSSAPAGSKVGISFVAVTESDFKQLQVLVKNTITLV
;
A
#
# COMPACT_ATOMS: atom_id res chain seq x y z
N MET A 1 -39.44 28.92 10.23
CA MET A 1 -38.43 29.83 10.83
C MET A 1 -38.51 29.74 12.34
N LYS A 2 -37.46 29.18 12.95
CA LYS A 2 -36.98 29.42 14.32
C LYS A 2 -35.73 28.55 14.50
N GLU A 3 -34.55 29.15 14.33
CA GLU A 3 -33.27 28.53 14.68
C GLU A 3 -33.14 28.49 16.21
N LYS A 4 -32.74 27.35 16.76
CA LYS A 4 -32.15 27.28 18.09
C LYS A 4 -30.69 26.92 17.90
N ILE A 5 -29.83 27.92 18.07
CA ILE A 5 -28.37 27.75 18.07
C ILE A 5 -27.99 27.16 19.44
N PHE A 6 -27.52 25.92 19.46
CA PHE A 6 -26.83 25.36 20.63
C PHE A 6 -25.36 25.78 20.57
N ASN A 7 -24.95 26.69 21.46
CA ASN A 7 -23.54 27.02 21.68
C ASN A 7 -22.88 25.87 22.46
N GLY A 8 -22.30 24.91 21.75
CA GLY A 8 -21.36 23.95 22.33
C GLY A 8 -19.99 24.60 22.62
N PRO A 9 -19.18 24.05 23.54
CA PRO A 9 -17.87 24.60 23.87
C PRO A 9 -16.92 24.59 22.65
N PRO A 10 -15.97 25.53 22.58
CA PRO A 10 -15.11 25.70 21.41
C PRO A 10 -14.20 24.47 21.24
N GLY A 11 -14.40 23.71 20.16
CA GLY A 11 -13.51 22.57 19.84
C GLY A 11 -14.10 21.40 19.06
N SER A 12 -15.35 21.45 18.57
CA SER A 12 -15.89 20.36 17.75
C SER A 12 -16.80 20.87 16.63
N PHE A 13 -16.21 21.06 15.45
CA PHE A 13 -16.96 21.18 14.20
C PHE A 13 -17.20 19.78 13.64
N SER A 14 -18.31 19.17 14.05
CA SER A 14 -18.98 18.12 13.29
C SER A 14 -20.36 18.65 12.95
N GLN A 15 -20.48 19.36 11.82
CA GLN A 15 -21.78 19.69 11.26
C GLN A 15 -22.34 18.42 10.59
N TYR A 16 -23.12 17.65 11.34
CA TYR A 16 -24.03 16.66 10.76
C TYR A 16 -25.20 17.40 10.12
N ARG A 17 -25.28 17.36 8.79
CA ARG A 17 -26.45 17.80 8.04
C ARG A 17 -27.18 16.54 7.58
N GLU A 18 -28.26 16.22 8.28
CA GLU A 18 -29.18 15.15 7.90
C GLU A 18 -30.18 15.74 6.91
N ASP A 19 -29.86 15.66 5.61
CA ASP A 19 -30.83 15.92 4.55
C ASP A 19 -31.08 14.62 3.78
N SER A 20 -32.36 14.27 3.75
CA SER A 20 -32.94 12.97 3.42
C SER A 20 -32.83 12.56 1.95
N LYS A 21 -32.70 11.24 1.76
CA LYS A 21 -33.09 10.42 0.60
C LYS A 21 -32.32 10.61 -0.72
N SER A 22 -31.39 9.68 -0.96
CA SER A 22 -31.19 9.10 -2.29
C SER A 22 -30.76 7.62 -2.17
N THR A 23 -31.59 6.74 -2.69
CA THR A 23 -31.32 5.36 -3.08
C THR A 23 -29.99 5.23 -3.82
N LEU A 24 -28.96 4.68 -3.17
CA LEU A 24 -27.69 4.27 -3.80
C LEU A 24 -27.23 2.94 -3.20
N GLY A 25 -26.80 2.04 -4.08
CA GLY A 25 -26.53 0.62 -3.83
C GLY A 25 -25.33 0.32 -2.91
N PRO A 26 -24.87 -0.94 -2.87
CA PRO A 26 -23.83 -1.39 -1.95
C PRO A 26 -22.47 -0.92 -2.44
N PHE A 27 -22.17 0.37 -2.24
CA PHE A 27 -20.83 0.91 -2.40
C PHE A 27 -20.12 0.87 -1.05
N TYR A 28 -19.42 -0.25 -0.82
CA TYR A 28 -18.22 -0.24 0.01
C TYR A 28 -17.20 0.66 -0.71
N SER A 29 -17.22 1.94 -0.38
CA SER A 29 -16.27 2.94 -0.88
C SER A 29 -15.97 3.85 0.30
N ASP A 30 -14.71 4.22 0.46
CA ASP A 30 -14.20 5.12 1.51
C ASP A 30 -13.85 4.50 2.87
N TRP A 31 -13.07 3.42 2.86
CA TRP A 31 -12.05 3.26 3.90
C TRP A 31 -10.83 4.12 3.54
N CYS A 32 -11.01 5.44 3.62
CA CYS A 32 -9.90 6.40 3.64
C CYS A 32 -9.21 6.28 5.00
N TYR A 33 -8.23 5.39 5.12
CA TYR A 33 -7.26 5.46 6.21
C TYR A 33 -6.29 6.62 5.94
N CYS A 34 -6.70 7.84 6.27
CA CYS A 34 -5.78 8.94 6.54
C CYS A 34 -5.26 8.80 7.98
N ILE A 35 -4.31 7.88 8.20
CA ILE A 35 -3.58 7.84 9.46
C ILE A 35 -2.57 8.99 9.42
N MET A 36 -2.83 10.00 10.25
CA MET A 36 -1.90 11.08 10.56
C MET A 36 -0.56 10.51 11.04
N GLY A 37 0.51 10.77 10.27
CA GLY A 37 1.83 11.06 10.83
C GLY A 37 2.73 9.92 11.32
N VAL A 38 2.51 8.67 10.92
CA VAL A 38 3.54 7.61 11.06
C VAL A 38 3.78 7.03 9.68
N LEU A 39 5.01 7.14 9.16
CA LEU A 39 5.47 6.38 8.00
C LEU A 39 5.46 4.89 8.39
N VAL A 40 4.29 4.28 8.42
CA VAL A 40 4.14 2.84 8.63
C VAL A 40 4.51 2.19 7.31
N GLY A 41 5.79 1.83 7.18
CA GLY A 41 6.26 1.03 6.05
C GLY A 41 5.45 -0.26 5.91
N ALA A 42 5.34 -0.76 4.68
CA ALA A 42 4.72 -2.05 4.44
C ALA A 42 5.75 -3.16 4.62
N THR A 43 5.41 -4.23 5.34
CA THR A 43 6.26 -5.42 5.39
C THR A 43 5.79 -6.46 4.38
N PHE A 44 6.72 -7.04 3.64
CA PHE A 44 6.43 -7.99 2.57
C PHE A 44 7.23 -9.28 2.77
N LEU A 45 6.53 -10.41 2.86
CA LEU A 45 7.14 -11.73 2.89
C LEU A 45 7.40 -12.19 1.45
N ILE A 46 8.68 -12.33 1.08
CA ILE A 46 9.07 -12.77 -0.26
C ILE A 46 8.93 -14.29 -0.34
N GLU A 47 8.10 -14.79 -1.25
CA GLU A 47 7.91 -16.23 -1.49
C GLU A 47 8.80 -16.74 -2.63
N ALA A 48 8.92 -15.95 -3.70
CA ALA A 48 9.76 -16.28 -4.85
C ALA A 48 10.22 -15.03 -5.61
N ILE A 49 11.24 -15.22 -6.44
CA ILE A 49 11.84 -14.19 -7.30
C ILE A 49 12.00 -14.72 -8.72
N PHE A 50 11.65 -13.89 -9.69
CA PHE A 50 11.74 -14.20 -11.11
C PHE A 50 12.35 -13.03 -11.88
N ARG A 51 12.89 -13.32 -13.06
CA ARG A 51 13.34 -12.32 -14.02
C ARG A 51 12.54 -12.47 -15.31
N VAL A 52 11.88 -11.40 -15.72
CA VAL A 52 11.03 -11.36 -16.92
C VAL A 52 11.53 -10.22 -17.80
N GLY A 53 12.40 -10.55 -18.76
CA GLY A 53 13.09 -9.56 -19.58
C GLY A 53 13.93 -8.59 -18.73
N PRO A 54 13.74 -7.26 -18.86
CA PRO A 54 14.47 -6.27 -18.06
C PRO A 54 13.94 -6.10 -16.64
N HIS A 55 12.83 -6.75 -16.28
CA HIS A 55 12.19 -6.62 -14.98
C HIS A 55 12.55 -7.77 -14.04
N THR A 56 12.74 -7.43 -12.77
CA THR A 56 12.82 -8.40 -11.67
C THR A 56 11.52 -8.34 -10.89
N ILE A 57 10.90 -9.51 -10.68
CA ILE A 57 9.62 -9.64 -10.00
C ILE A 57 9.83 -10.41 -8.70
N LEU A 58 9.38 -9.85 -7.57
CA LEU A 58 9.24 -10.57 -6.31
C LEU A 58 7.77 -10.90 -6.09
N THR A 59 7.44 -12.16 -5.88
CA THR A 59 6.09 -12.58 -5.51
C THR A 59 6.05 -12.92 -4.04
N GLY A 60 4.96 -12.56 -3.38
CA GLY A 60 4.86 -12.75 -1.95
C GLY A 60 3.56 -12.23 -1.35
N THR A 61 3.55 -12.18 -0.02
CA THR A 61 2.39 -11.76 0.77
C THR A 61 2.74 -10.49 1.56
N VAL A 62 1.88 -9.47 1.47
CA VAL A 62 2.00 -8.28 2.34
C VAL A 62 1.64 -8.69 3.76
N SER A 63 2.58 -8.63 4.70
CA SER A 63 2.34 -9.04 6.08
C SER A 63 1.72 -7.92 6.92
N THR A 64 2.15 -6.68 6.72
CA THR A 64 1.64 -5.50 7.45
C THR A 64 1.68 -4.25 6.56
N GLY A 65 0.88 -3.23 6.90
CA GLY A 65 0.82 -1.96 6.17
C GLY A 65 0.07 -2.05 4.83
N VAL A 66 0.31 -1.06 3.97
CA VAL A 66 -0.24 -0.98 2.61
C VAL A 66 0.90 -0.76 1.63
N LEU A 67 1.13 -1.73 0.75
CA LEU A 67 2.15 -1.66 -0.29
C LEU A 67 1.64 -0.77 -1.42
N THR A 68 2.43 0.21 -1.86
CA THR A 68 2.09 1.11 -2.97
C THR A 68 3.27 1.23 -3.95
N PRO A 69 3.02 1.48 -5.24
CA PRO A 69 4.09 1.83 -6.18
C PRO A 69 4.85 3.06 -5.70
N GLY A 70 6.16 3.09 -5.90
CA GLY A 70 7.05 4.16 -5.43
C GLY A 70 7.67 3.89 -4.05
N MET A 71 7.17 2.92 -3.29
CA MET A 71 7.82 2.46 -2.05
C MET A 71 9.22 1.89 -2.34
N LYS A 72 10.11 2.03 -1.37
CA LYS A 72 11.53 1.76 -1.51
C LYS A 72 11.97 0.61 -0.62
N LEU A 73 12.70 -0.32 -1.22
CA LEU A 73 13.43 -1.39 -0.54
C LEU A 73 14.90 -1.00 -0.43
N SER A 74 15.43 -0.95 0.80
CA SER A 74 16.85 -0.70 1.02
C SER A 74 17.64 -2.01 0.99
N LEU A 75 18.58 -2.10 0.06
CA LEU A 75 19.64 -3.11 0.03
C LEU A 75 20.95 -2.49 0.55
N ILE A 76 21.98 -3.32 0.75
CA ILE A 76 23.24 -2.92 1.40
C ILE A 76 23.91 -1.71 0.69
N GLU A 77 23.84 -1.67 -0.64
CA GLU A 77 24.57 -0.68 -1.45
C GLU A 77 23.65 0.20 -2.30
N LYS A 78 22.33 -0.03 -2.25
CA LYS A 78 21.38 0.65 -3.13
C LYS A 78 19.95 0.57 -2.60
N THR A 79 19.14 1.53 -3.00
CA THR A 79 17.69 1.49 -2.80
C THR A 79 16.99 1.12 -4.11
N LEU A 80 16.11 0.13 -4.07
CA LEU A 80 15.25 -0.26 -5.18
C LEU A 80 13.84 0.31 -4.98
N GLU A 81 13.26 0.85 -6.05
CA GLU A 81 11.91 1.40 -6.02
C GLU A 81 10.91 0.43 -6.66
N VAL A 82 9.77 0.23 -5.99
CA VAL A 82 8.67 -0.60 -6.50
C VAL A 82 8.02 0.10 -7.68
N GLY A 83 8.20 -0.44 -8.89
CA GLY A 83 7.63 0.13 -10.10
C GLY A 83 6.15 -0.18 -10.27
N LYS A 84 5.79 -1.47 -10.22
CA LYS A 84 4.38 -1.92 -10.33
C LYS A 84 4.09 -3.01 -9.31
N ILE A 85 2.84 -3.03 -8.86
CA ILE A 85 2.25 -4.09 -8.05
C ILE A 85 1.21 -4.79 -8.92
N GLU A 86 1.22 -6.11 -8.95
CA GLU A 86 0.29 -6.92 -9.74
C GLU A 86 -0.29 -8.06 -8.90
N SER A 87 -1.57 -8.39 -9.11
CA SER A 87 -2.19 -9.59 -8.58
C SER A 87 -3.04 -10.24 -9.65
N THR A 88 -2.89 -11.54 -9.87
CA THR A 88 -3.63 -12.31 -10.88
C THR A 88 -3.59 -11.68 -12.29
N GLY A 89 -2.45 -11.06 -12.64
CA GLY A 89 -2.25 -10.41 -13.95
C GLY A 89 -2.92 -9.03 -14.09
N ARG A 90 -3.41 -8.42 -13.00
CA ARG A 90 -3.92 -7.04 -12.99
C ARG A 90 -3.02 -6.15 -12.16
N GLN A 91 -2.70 -4.98 -12.70
CA GLN A 91 -1.95 -3.95 -11.97
C GLN A 91 -2.83 -3.33 -10.88
N LEU A 92 -2.24 -3.13 -9.70
CA LEU A 92 -2.88 -2.54 -8.52
C LEU A 92 -2.24 -1.19 -8.19
N SER A 93 -3.05 -0.25 -7.71
CA SER A 93 -2.58 1.03 -7.15
C SER A 93 -2.12 0.88 -5.69
N SER A 94 -2.59 -0.14 -4.98
CA SER A 94 -2.23 -0.46 -3.60
C SER A 94 -2.54 -1.92 -3.27
N ALA A 95 -1.81 -2.50 -2.31
CA ALA A 95 -2.08 -3.83 -1.78
C ALA A 95 -2.00 -3.83 -0.23
N PRO A 96 -3.13 -4.02 0.48
CA PRO A 96 -3.13 -4.06 1.94
C PRO A 96 -2.55 -5.36 2.49
N ALA A 97 -2.26 -5.39 3.78
CA ALA A 97 -1.88 -6.60 4.52
C ALA A 97 -2.82 -7.80 4.23
N GLY A 98 -2.23 -8.98 4.09
CA GLY A 98 -2.89 -10.21 3.66
C GLY A 98 -2.92 -10.43 2.14
N SER A 99 -2.61 -9.41 1.34
CA SER A 99 -2.66 -9.52 -0.13
C SER A 99 -1.49 -10.32 -0.68
N LYS A 100 -1.77 -11.24 -1.62
CA LYS A 100 -0.78 -11.93 -2.44
C LYS A 100 -0.54 -11.17 -3.74
N VAL A 101 0.68 -10.65 -3.91
CA VAL A 101 1.02 -9.77 -5.02
C VAL A 101 2.43 -10.05 -5.56
N GLY A 102 2.64 -9.73 -6.82
CA GLY A 102 3.95 -9.55 -7.42
C GLY A 102 4.33 -8.07 -7.42
N ILE A 103 5.56 -7.75 -7.02
CA ILE A 103 6.14 -6.41 -7.18
C ILE A 103 7.28 -6.46 -8.18
N SER A 104 7.31 -5.48 -9.07
CA SER A 104 8.33 -5.35 -10.10
C SER A 104 9.30 -4.22 -9.77
N PHE A 105 10.58 -4.48 -10.04
CA PHE A 105 11.67 -3.50 -9.95
C PHE A 105 12.26 -3.30 -11.34
N VAL A 106 12.62 -2.06 -11.66
CA VAL A 106 13.27 -1.68 -12.92
C VAL A 106 14.78 -1.51 -12.67
N ALA A 107 15.60 -1.86 -13.65
CA ALA A 107 17.05 -1.66 -13.62
C ALA A 107 17.77 -2.34 -12.44
N VAL A 108 17.36 -3.57 -12.12
CA VAL A 108 18.02 -4.45 -11.15
C VAL A 108 19.26 -5.08 -11.79
N THR A 109 20.43 -4.84 -11.20
CA THR A 109 21.70 -5.44 -11.65
C THR A 109 21.79 -6.91 -11.23
N GLU A 110 22.79 -7.64 -11.72
CA GLU A 110 22.98 -9.04 -11.30
C GLU A 110 23.35 -9.16 -9.81
N SER A 111 24.12 -8.21 -9.26
CA SER A 111 24.44 -8.17 -7.83
C SER A 111 23.20 -7.93 -6.98
N ASP A 112 22.35 -6.96 -7.38
CA ASP A 112 21.06 -6.70 -6.71
C ASP A 112 20.18 -7.96 -6.70
N PHE A 113 20.11 -8.67 -7.83
CA PHE A 113 19.32 -9.89 -7.96
C PHE A 113 19.81 -11.00 -7.02
N LYS A 114 21.13 -11.20 -6.89
CA LYS A 114 21.71 -12.15 -5.93
C LYS A 114 21.39 -11.79 -4.48
N GLN A 115 21.43 -10.50 -4.14
CA GLN A 115 21.02 -10.05 -2.80
C GLN A 115 19.54 -10.34 -2.54
N LEU A 116 18.66 -10.03 -3.51
CA LEU A 116 17.23 -10.32 -3.40
C LEU A 116 16.94 -11.83 -3.27
N GLN A 117 17.72 -12.69 -3.91
CA GLN A 117 17.60 -14.15 -3.74
C GLN A 117 17.86 -14.60 -2.29
N VAL A 118 18.79 -13.96 -1.58
CA VAL A 118 19.06 -14.25 -0.16
C VAL A 118 17.89 -13.82 0.74
N LEU A 119 17.11 -12.83 0.30
CA LEU A 119 15.92 -12.35 1.03
C LEU A 119 14.67 -13.20 0.78
N VAL A 120 14.71 -14.19 -0.12
CA VAL A 120 13.59 -15.11 -0.35
C VAL A 120 13.31 -15.89 0.93
N LYS A 121 12.02 -16.03 1.28
CA LYS A 121 11.49 -16.54 2.57
C LYS A 121 11.74 -15.65 3.78
N ASN A 122 12.29 -14.45 3.61
CA ASN A 122 12.38 -13.45 4.66
C ASN A 122 11.33 -12.35 4.50
N THR A 123 11.02 -11.68 5.60
CA THR A 123 10.16 -10.49 5.60
C THR A 123 11.04 -9.25 5.42
N ILE A 124 10.73 -8.44 4.42
CA ILE A 124 11.40 -7.16 4.15
C ILE A 124 10.48 -6.01 4.52
N THR A 125 11.07 -4.85 4.84
CA THR A 125 10.31 -3.60 5.07
C THR A 125 10.50 -2.68 3.88
N LEU A 126 9.40 -2.14 3.37
CA LEU A 126 9.36 -1.14 2.32
C LEU A 126 8.83 0.17 2.88
N VAL A 127 9.50 1.28 2.57
CA VAL A 127 9.20 2.63 3.10
C VAL A 127 8.93 3.63 1.99
#